data_AF-A0A9N9ZPP5-F1
#
_entry.id   AF-A0A9N9ZPP5-F1
#
_cell.length_a   1.000
_cell.length_b   1.000
_cell.length_c   1.000
_cell.angle_alpha   90.00
_cell.angle_beta   90.00
_cell.angle_gamma   90.00
#
_symmetry.space_group_name_H-M   'P 1'
#
loop_
_entity.id
_entity.type
_entity.pdbx_description
1 polymer ?
#
loop_
_entity_poly.entity_id
_entity_poly.type
_entity_poly.pdbx_seq_one_letter_code
_entity_poly.pdbx_strand_id
1 'polypeptide(L)'
;MASTKLYPPTKRDTPISSPLPTLLKTPSGLAILELQGTINLPSDSKGEPLSGFQIGSVEFPDYKPGEEGTDWMNRVHLFIGQHQRLHGEVKKLPKAMAVVRRRENRAKEGSGGTHAEEGESLEVVEIVKYKLVFSQRPEPVGTAHAPA
;
A
#
# COMPACT_ATOMS: atom_id res chain seq x y z
N MET A 1 -30.96 10.87 3.42
CA MET A 1 -29.50 10.64 3.54
C MET A 1 -29.17 9.33 2.83
N ALA A 2 -28.18 9.31 1.95
CA ALA A 2 -27.72 8.07 1.34
C ALA A 2 -26.95 7.25 2.38
N SER A 3 -27.21 5.95 2.47
CA SER A 3 -26.56 5.03 3.41
C SER A 3 -26.13 3.77 2.65
N THR A 4 -24.93 3.27 2.94
CA THR A 4 -24.38 2.03 2.36
C THR A 4 -23.92 1.09 3.47
N LYS A 5 -23.98 -0.21 3.21
CA LYS A 5 -23.55 -1.25 4.15
C LYS A 5 -22.03 -1.38 4.12
N LEU A 6 -21.40 -1.40 5.29
CA LEU A 6 -19.97 -1.68 5.46
C LEU A 6 -19.78 -3.05 6.11
N TYR A 7 -19.03 -3.91 5.44
CA TYR A 7 -18.72 -5.27 5.88
C TYR A 7 -17.30 -5.37 6.46
N PRO A 8 -17.06 -6.27 7.43
CA PRO A 8 -15.74 -6.52 7.97
C PRO A 8 -14.82 -7.20 6.94
N PRO A 9 -13.51 -7.33 7.23
CA PRO A 9 -12.58 -8.00 6.33
C PRO A 9 -12.96 -9.46 6.07
N THR A 10 -12.98 -9.82 4.79
CA THR A 10 -13.06 -11.23 4.39
C THR A 10 -11.75 -11.91 4.80
N LYS A 11 -11.82 -12.95 5.65
CA LYS A 11 -10.64 -13.75 6.02
C LYS A 11 -9.97 -14.26 4.74
N ARG A 12 -8.69 -13.96 4.58
CA ARG A 12 -7.83 -14.60 3.56
C ARG A 12 -7.03 -15.67 4.27
N ASP A 13 -7.22 -16.92 3.87
CA ASP A 13 -6.56 -18.06 4.51
C ASP A 13 -5.09 -18.24 4.08
N THR A 14 -4.65 -17.51 3.06
CA THR A 14 -3.27 -17.58 2.56
C THR A 14 -2.46 -16.35 2.96
N PRO A 15 -1.50 -16.47 3.90
CA PRO A 15 -0.55 -15.39 4.16
C PRO A 15 0.29 -15.14 2.92
N ILE A 16 0.23 -13.92 2.39
CA ILE A 16 1.04 -13.52 1.24
C ILE A 16 2.47 -13.29 1.73
N SER A 17 3.45 -13.91 1.07
CA SER A 17 4.87 -13.58 1.28
C SER A 17 5.09 -12.14 0.84
N SER A 18 5.67 -11.31 1.71
CA SER A 18 5.83 -9.88 1.46
C SER A 18 7.25 -9.47 1.82
N PRO A 19 7.91 -8.62 1.01
CA PRO A 19 9.22 -8.07 1.33
C PRO A 19 9.14 -6.97 2.42
N LEU A 20 7.94 -6.60 2.88
CA LEU A 20 7.76 -5.56 3.88
C LEU A 20 8.11 -6.05 5.29
N PRO A 21 8.72 -5.20 6.12
CA PRO A 21 8.86 -5.43 7.55
C PRO A 21 7.54 -5.83 8.21
N THR A 22 7.58 -6.75 9.18
CA THR A 22 6.37 -7.30 9.84
C THR A 22 5.46 -6.22 10.42
N LEU A 23 6.04 -5.10 10.88
CA LEU A 23 5.29 -3.97 11.45
C LEU A 23 4.46 -3.20 10.40
N LEU A 24 4.97 -3.09 9.18
CA LEU A 24 4.33 -2.42 8.05
C LEU A 24 3.37 -3.35 7.31
N LYS A 25 3.66 -4.66 7.36
CA LYS A 25 2.91 -5.69 6.67
C LYS A 25 1.48 -5.79 7.21
N THR A 26 0.50 -5.49 6.36
CA THR A 26 -0.87 -5.97 6.57
C THR A 26 -0.99 -7.43 6.12
N PRO A 27 -2.01 -8.19 6.58
CA PRO A 27 -2.28 -9.55 6.09
C PRO A 27 -2.23 -9.74 4.57
N SER A 28 -2.69 -8.74 3.80
CA SER A 28 -2.64 -8.73 2.33
C SER A 28 -1.33 -8.21 1.72
N GLY A 29 -0.35 -7.81 2.52
CA GLY A 29 0.91 -7.24 2.06
C GLY A 29 0.81 -5.80 1.56
N LEU A 30 -0.24 -5.07 1.94
CA LEU A 30 -0.39 -3.65 1.64
C LEU A 30 0.36 -2.79 2.66
N ALA A 31 0.77 -1.60 2.23
CA ALA A 31 1.30 -0.54 3.08
C ALA A 31 0.86 0.83 2.56
N ILE A 32 0.88 1.84 3.42
CA ILE A 32 0.67 3.23 3.03
C ILE A 32 2.03 3.90 2.85
N LEU A 33 2.18 4.58 1.70
CA LEU A 33 3.28 5.48 1.41
C LEU A 33 2.74 6.89 1.24
N GLU A 34 3.33 7.82 1.98
CA GLU A 34 2.99 9.24 1.95
C GLU A 34 4.19 10.03 1.40
N LEU A 35 3.93 10.83 0.36
CA LEU A 35 4.92 11.65 -0.31
C LEU A 35 4.50 13.12 -0.25
N GLN A 36 5.40 14.01 0.16
CA GLN A 36 5.20 15.45 0.01
C GLN A 36 5.61 15.90 -1.40
N GLY A 37 4.71 15.69 -2.35
CA GLY A 37 4.93 16.03 -3.75
C GLY A 37 4.08 15.17 -4.67
N THR A 38 4.42 15.15 -5.95
CA THR A 38 3.76 14.35 -6.97
C THR A 38 4.76 13.39 -7.61
N ILE A 39 4.32 12.17 -7.92
CA ILE A 39 5.09 11.24 -8.75
C ILE A 39 4.67 11.48 -10.19
N ASN A 40 5.62 11.87 -11.05
CA ASN A 40 5.36 11.97 -12.47
C ASN A 40 5.42 10.57 -13.08
N LEU A 41 4.28 10.07 -13.53
CA LEU A 41 4.18 8.78 -14.19
C LEU A 41 4.19 9.00 -15.71
N PRO A 42 4.83 8.11 -16.49
CA PRO A 42 4.70 8.13 -17.93
C PRO A 42 3.24 7.92 -18.32
N SER A 43 2.79 8.67 -19.32
CA SER A 43 1.44 8.58 -19.88
C SER A 43 1.46 8.03 -21.30
N ASP A 44 0.38 7.37 -21.71
CA ASP A 44 0.16 6.95 -23.09
C ASP A 44 -0.20 8.16 -23.99
N SER A 45 -0.46 7.89 -25.28
CA SER A 45 -0.85 8.91 -26.25
C SER A 45 -2.19 9.60 -25.95
N LYS A 46 -2.98 9.07 -25.02
CA LYS A 46 -4.24 9.63 -24.53
C LYS A 46 -4.06 10.40 -23.21
N GLY A 47 -2.85 10.44 -22.66
CA GLY A 47 -2.55 11.10 -21.39
C GLY A 47 -2.80 10.22 -20.16
N GLU A 48 -3.21 8.96 -20.33
CA GLU A 48 -3.49 8.05 -19.22
C GLU A 48 -2.18 7.46 -18.68
N PRO A 49 -1.99 7.39 -17.34
CA PRO A 49 -0.80 6.79 -16.75
C PRO A 49 -0.62 5.35 -17.23
N LEU A 50 0.59 5.01 -17.68
CA LEU A 50 0.92 3.64 -18.03
C LEU A 50 0.75 2.74 -16.79
N SER A 51 0.33 1.50 -17.01
CA SER A 51 0.20 0.50 -15.94
C SER A 51 1.28 -0.57 -16.06
N GLY A 52 1.56 -1.26 -14.95
CA GLY A 52 2.45 -2.43 -14.95
C GLY A 52 3.95 -2.16 -15.03
N PHE A 53 4.39 -0.91 -14.90
CA PHE A 53 5.82 -0.57 -14.85
C PHE A 53 6.31 -0.34 -13.40
N GLN A 54 7.60 -0.57 -13.17
CA GLN A 54 8.22 -0.32 -11.88
C GLN A 54 8.60 1.17 -11.76
N ILE A 55 7.99 1.88 -10.80
CA ILE A 55 8.32 3.28 -10.50
C ILE A 55 9.71 3.40 -9.85
N GLY A 56 10.09 2.41 -9.04
CA GLY A 56 11.36 2.38 -8.32
C GLY A 56 11.41 1.31 -7.25
N SER A 57 12.15 1.55 -6.15
CA SER A 57 12.35 0.60 -5.05
C SER A 57 12.26 1.27 -3.69
N VAL A 58 11.85 0.50 -2.69
CA VAL A 58 11.87 0.91 -1.27
C VAL A 58 12.87 0.02 -0.54
N GLU A 59 13.81 0.64 0.15
CA GLU A 59 14.85 -0.06 0.91
C GLU A 59 14.76 0.28 2.40
N PHE A 60 15.02 -0.73 3.23
CA PHE A 60 15.05 -0.64 4.69
C PHE A 60 16.46 -1.03 5.18
N PRO A 61 17.47 -0.13 5.09
CA PRO A 61 18.88 -0.50 5.29
C PRO A 61 19.19 -1.09 6.65
N ASP A 62 18.46 -0.64 7.68
CA ASP A 62 18.67 -1.04 9.07
C ASP A 62 17.71 -2.13 9.54
N TYR A 63 16.78 -2.57 8.68
CA TYR A 63 15.83 -3.61 9.06
C TYR A 63 16.45 -5.00 8.92
N LYS A 64 16.51 -5.73 10.03
CA LYS A 64 16.92 -7.14 10.06
C LYS A 64 15.78 -8.01 10.60
N PRO A 65 15.31 -9.01 9.83
CA PRO A 65 14.26 -9.91 10.31
C PRO A 65 14.67 -10.61 11.61
N GLY A 66 13.80 -10.58 12.62
CA GLY A 66 14.01 -11.26 13.90
C GLY A 66 14.76 -10.44 14.95
N GLU A 67 15.25 -9.24 14.62
CA GLU A 67 15.78 -8.31 15.60
C GLU A 67 14.62 -7.51 16.25
N GLU A 68 14.63 -7.41 17.57
CA GLU A 68 13.66 -6.59 18.30
C GLU A 68 14.12 -5.13 18.31
N GLY A 69 13.28 -4.22 17.83
CA GLY A 69 13.60 -2.79 17.85
C GLY A 69 12.80 -1.99 16.84
N THR A 70 12.72 -0.68 17.09
CA THR A 70 12.09 0.30 16.20
C THR A 70 13.09 1.24 15.57
N ASP A 71 14.39 1.11 15.84
CA ASP A 71 15.41 2.06 15.37
C ASP A 71 15.54 2.08 13.85
N TRP A 72 15.31 0.94 13.20
CA TRP A 72 15.27 0.83 11.73
C TRP A 72 14.19 1.70 11.09
N MET A 73 13.17 2.12 11.85
CA MET A 73 12.09 2.97 11.35
C MET A 73 12.56 4.38 11.00
N ASN A 74 13.69 4.82 11.53
CA ASN A 74 14.18 6.19 11.33
C ASN A 74 14.82 6.41 9.95
N ARG A 75 15.11 5.34 9.20
CA ARG A 75 15.77 5.42 7.90
C ARG A 75 15.17 4.45 6.90
N VAL A 76 14.46 5.01 5.93
CA VAL A 76 13.93 4.32 4.75
C VAL A 76 14.34 5.10 3.52
N HIS A 77 14.78 4.41 2.47
CA HIS A 77 15.05 5.03 1.18
C HIS A 77 13.98 4.65 0.17
N LEU A 78 13.47 5.63 -0.56
CA LEU A 78 12.67 5.43 -1.77
C LEU A 78 13.50 5.89 -2.96
N PHE A 79 13.83 4.98 -3.86
CA PHE A 79 14.44 5.30 -5.14
C PHE A 79 13.34 5.43 -6.19
N ILE A 80 13.40 6.50 -7.00
CA ILE A 80 12.47 6.74 -8.10
C ILE A 80 13.27 6.87 -9.40
N GLY A 81 12.93 6.06 -10.39
CA GLY A 81 13.69 5.97 -11.64
C GLY A 81 15.17 5.66 -11.38
N GLN A 82 16.07 6.28 -12.14
CA GLN A 82 17.51 6.00 -12.09
C GLN A 82 18.32 7.00 -11.26
N HIS A 83 17.71 8.13 -10.87
CA HIS A 83 18.48 9.31 -10.44
C HIS A 83 17.95 10.00 -9.19
N GLN A 84 16.85 9.53 -8.60
CA GLN A 84 16.25 10.19 -7.44
C GLN A 84 16.19 9.25 -6.25
N ARG A 85 16.62 9.75 -5.09
CA ARG A 85 16.44 9.10 -3.80
C ARG A 85 15.71 10.04 -2.85
N LEU A 86 14.73 9.53 -2.14
CA LEU A 86 14.06 10.23 -1.06
C LEU A 86 14.39 9.54 0.26
N HIS A 87 14.76 10.34 1.26
CA HIS A 87 14.88 9.90 2.63
C HIS A 87 13.53 9.99 3.32
N GLY A 88 13.17 8.91 4.00
CA GLY A 88 11.95 8.80 4.74
C GLY A 88 12.10 7.98 6.00
N GLU A 89 10.97 7.80 6.67
CA GLU A 89 10.87 7.11 7.94
C GLU A 89 9.53 6.37 8.02
N VAL A 90 9.46 5.36 8.89
CA VAL A 90 8.21 4.70 9.24
C VAL A 90 7.60 5.40 10.44
N LYS A 91 6.36 5.86 10.30
CA LYS A 91 5.60 6.46 11.42
C LYS A 91 4.41 5.61 11.80
N LYS A 92 4.22 5.47 13.11
CA LYS A 92 2.96 4.99 13.67
C LYS A 92 1.88 6.03 13.45
N LEU A 93 0.73 5.60 12.95
CA LEU A 93 -0.42 6.46 12.80
C LEU A 93 -1.05 6.74 14.18
N PRO A 94 -1.41 8.00 14.50
CA PRO A 94 -2.12 8.31 15.75
C PRO A 94 -3.47 7.58 15.85
N LYS A 95 -4.10 7.32 14.71
CA LYS A 95 -5.33 6.55 14.56
C LYS A 95 -5.14 5.55 13.44
N ALA A 96 -5.53 4.29 13.68
CA ALA A 96 -5.48 3.28 12.63
C ALA A 96 -6.40 3.67 11.46
N MET A 97 -5.95 3.43 10.23
CA MET A 97 -6.70 3.74 9.02
C MET A 97 -7.27 2.47 8.41
N ALA A 98 -8.58 2.46 8.15
CA ALA A 98 -9.22 1.39 7.41
C ALA A 98 -9.12 1.65 5.91
N VAL A 99 -8.58 0.71 5.15
CA VAL A 99 -8.68 0.69 3.69
C VAL A 99 -9.99 -0.01 3.35
N VAL A 100 -10.87 0.65 2.61
CA VAL A 100 -12.16 0.10 2.18
C VAL A 100 -12.22 -0.03 0.67
N ARG A 101 -12.94 -1.03 0.16
CA ARG A 101 -13.22 -1.16 -1.28
C ARG A 101 -14.70 -1.48 -1.49
N ARG A 102 -15.19 -1.21 -2.70
CA ARG A 102 -16.50 -1.70 -3.12
C ARG A 102 -16.48 -3.23 -3.10
N ARG A 103 -17.45 -3.82 -2.41
CA ARG A 103 -17.62 -5.26 -2.34
C ARG A 103 -18.16 -5.75 -3.68
N GLU A 104 -17.63 -6.86 -4.16
CA GLU A 104 -18.13 -7.51 -5.36
C GLU A 104 -19.47 -8.18 -5.04
N ASN A 105 -20.48 -7.98 -5.89
CA ASN A 105 -21.81 -8.54 -5.70
C ASN A 105 -21.72 -10.07 -5.78
N ARG A 106 -21.82 -10.73 -4.63
CA ARG A 106 -21.86 -12.20 -4.60
C ARG A 106 -23.29 -12.67 -4.85
N ALA A 107 -23.44 -13.68 -5.69
CA ALA A 107 -24.66 -14.46 -5.76
C ALA A 107 -24.79 -15.24 -4.44
N LYS A 108 -25.86 -14.99 -3.69
CA LYS A 108 -26.20 -15.76 -2.49
C LYS A 108 -27.20 -16.83 -2.88
N GLU A 109 -26.84 -18.09 -2.67
CA GLU A 109 -27.78 -19.21 -2.76
C GLU A 109 -28.52 -19.34 -1.43
N GLY A 110 -29.84 -19.17 -1.48
CA GLY A 110 -30.74 -19.48 -0.37
C GLY A 110 -31.70 -20.60 -0.74
N SER A 111 -32.46 -21.09 0.23
CA SER A 111 -33.49 -22.13 0.04
C SER A 111 -34.64 -21.73 -0.90
N GLY A 112 -34.67 -20.48 -1.38
CA GLY A 112 -35.64 -19.95 -2.35
C GLY A 112 -35.04 -19.53 -3.70
N GLY A 113 -33.77 -19.85 -3.99
CA GLY A 113 -33.08 -19.51 -5.24
C GLY A 113 -31.87 -18.58 -5.07
N THR A 114 -31.20 -18.28 -6.19
CA THR A 114 -30.03 -17.40 -6.24
C THR A 114 -30.48 -15.94 -6.23
N HIS A 115 -30.13 -15.20 -5.17
CA HIS A 115 -30.31 -13.75 -5.13
C HIS A 115 -28.95 -13.07 -5.29
N ALA A 116 -28.81 -12.24 -6.32
CA ALA A 116 -27.68 -11.32 -6.41
C ALA A 116 -27.83 -10.28 -5.30
N GLU A 117 -26.76 -10.02 -4.53
CA GLU A 117 -26.74 -8.84 -3.67
C GLU A 117 -26.85 -7.59 -4.57
N GLU A 118 -28.02 -6.96 -4.60
CA GLU A 118 -28.21 -5.65 -5.24
C GLU A 118 -27.80 -4.53 -4.28
N GLY A 119 -26.94 -3.63 -4.76
CA GLY A 119 -26.54 -2.41 -4.06
C GLY A 119 -25.03 -2.21 -3.97
N GLU A 120 -24.61 -0.94 -3.94
CA GLU A 120 -23.22 -0.58 -3.67
C GLU A 120 -22.93 -0.80 -2.19
N SER A 121 -22.19 -1.86 -1.86
CA SER A 121 -21.71 -2.10 -0.50
C SER A 121 -20.18 -2.00 -0.43
N LEU A 122 -19.68 -1.70 0.77
CA LEU A 122 -18.25 -1.56 1.04
C LEU A 122 -17.76 -2.71 1.91
N GLU A 123 -16.51 -3.12 1.76
CA GLU A 123 -15.82 -4.01 2.69
C GLU A 123 -14.50 -3.40 3.15
N VAL A 124 -14.17 -3.60 4.43
CA VAL A 124 -12.84 -3.28 4.96
C VAL A 124 -11.84 -4.28 4.38
N VAL A 125 -10.84 -3.80 3.67
CA VAL A 125 -9.75 -4.61 3.11
C VAL A 125 -8.67 -4.80 4.16
N GLU A 126 -8.27 -3.71 4.83
CA GLU A 126 -7.18 -3.72 5.79
C GLU A 126 -7.31 -2.64 6.86
N ILE A 127 -6.63 -2.86 7.98
CA ILE A 127 -6.41 -1.84 9.02
C ILE A 127 -4.92 -1.54 9.10
N VAL A 128 -4.53 -0.37 8.61
CA VAL A 128 -3.14 0.10 8.57
C VAL A 128 -2.84 0.88 9.85
N LYS A 129 -1.72 0.55 10.49
CA LYS A 129 -1.27 1.19 11.75
C LYS A 129 0.01 2.02 11.58
N TYR A 130 0.74 1.82 10.49
CA TYR A 130 2.01 2.47 10.20
C TYR A 130 2.03 2.94 8.74
N LYS A 131 2.75 4.02 8.47
CA LYS A 131 2.95 4.56 7.13
C LYS A 131 4.44 4.85 6.88
N LEU A 132 4.85 4.78 5.62
CA LEU A 132 6.10 5.31 5.13
C LEU A 132 5.90 6.80 4.82
N VAL A 133 6.78 7.67 5.30
CA VAL A 133 6.68 9.12 5.08
C VAL A 133 7.95 9.63 4.43
N PHE A 134 7.80 10.30 3.30
CA PHE A 134 8.86 10.95 2.54
C PHE A 134 8.52 12.45 2.39
N SER A 135 8.97 13.26 3.35
CA SER A 135 8.70 14.71 3.40
C SER A 135 9.86 15.58 2.92
N GLN A 136 11.03 14.98 2.69
CA GLN A 136 12.23 15.70 2.27
C GLN A 136 12.29 15.81 0.73
N ARG A 137 13.07 16.80 0.25
CA ARG A 137 13.31 16.96 -1.19
C ARG A 137 14.09 15.74 -1.72
N PRO A 138 13.83 15.29 -2.95
CA PRO A 138 14.64 14.25 -3.58
C PRO A 138 16.09 14.68 -3.73
N GLU A 139 17.00 13.75 -3.48
CA GLU A 139 18.43 13.88 -3.72
C GLU A 139 18.82 13.21 -5.04
N PRO A 140 19.73 13.83 -5.82
CA PRO A 140 20.29 13.18 -7.00
C PRO A 140 21.19 12.00 -6.60
N VAL A 141 21.06 10.88 -7.30
CA VAL A 141 21.90 9.69 -7.15
C VAL A 141 22.45 9.20 -8.49
N GLY A 142 23.57 8.48 -8.45
CA GLY A 142 24.09 7.76 -9.61
C GLY A 142 23.20 6.57 -10.00
N THR A 143 23.48 5.94 -11.13
CA THR A 143 22.65 4.87 -11.73
C THR A 143 22.67 3.53 -11.00
N ALA A 144 23.42 3.39 -9.90
CA ALA A 144 23.63 2.13 -9.19
C ALA A 144 22.34 1.50 -8.58
N HIS A 145 21.29 2.30 -8.39
CA HIS A 145 20.02 1.87 -7.78
C HIS A 145 18.84 1.90 -8.76
N ALA A 146 19.11 2.00 -10.07
CA ALA A 146 18.07 2.00 -11.08
C ALA A 146 17.31 0.66 -11.10
N PRO A 147 15.96 0.67 -11.22
CA PRO A 147 15.22 -0.56 -11.54
C PRO A 147 15.68 -1.08 -12.92
N ALA A 148 15.84 -2.41 -13.02
CA ALA A 148 16.29 -3.10 -14.22
C ALA A 148 15.25 -3.08 -15.35
#